data_AF-A0A844SRI7-F1
#
_entry.id   AF-A0A844SRI7-F1
#
_cell.length_a   1.000
_cell.length_b   1.000
_cell.length_c   1.000
_cell.angle_alpha   90.00
_cell.angle_beta   90.00
_cell.angle_gamma   90.00
#
_symmetry.space_group_name_H-M   'P 1'
#
loop_
_entity.id
_entity.type
_entity.pdbx_description
1 polymer ?
#
loop_
_entity_poly.entity_id
_entity_poly.type
_entity_poly.pdbx_seq_one_letter_code
_entity_poly.pdbx_strand_id
1 'polypeptide(L)'
;MSLPAALMSFLFSSAPAHADLKLCNRMSYVIEAAIGIDDKAATATRGWFRIDPATCRVVVQGALTADRVLLNARALGVYGASPIPQNGTDTLCVAQDNFVIAAARQCRSGQMPAQFTQITPTKTDDGHLVAYLAEDSEYDDEQARLAGIQRLLVIAGYDAAPIDGVDGPKTQSALSAFLKSRGLASDIVQSPNFFATMIDAVQKPSPSGLTWCNDTPHKVMAAVATDDGKVVTSRGWYRIDPGKCLHPDVSGTPKQIYSFAEAVDNDNRAIRIKDKPLNWGGGVQLCTRESKFEINEQGDCATRGLAALGFTTVDMTSGGKTLRFAMP
;
A
#
# COMPACT_ATOMS: atom_id res chain seq x y z
N MET A 1 71.40 -23.28 23.10
CA MET A 1 71.14 -22.63 21.80
C MET A 1 70.14 -23.49 21.04
N SER A 2 68.85 -23.19 21.22
CA SER A 2 67.95 -22.53 20.25
C SER A 2 67.47 -23.45 19.11
N LEU A 3 66.19 -23.85 19.16
CA LEU A 3 65.35 -23.98 17.97
C LEU A 3 64.08 -23.13 18.17
N PRO A 4 63.66 -22.35 17.17
CA PRO A 4 62.65 -21.30 17.33
C PRO A 4 61.22 -21.86 17.26
N ALA A 5 60.35 -21.32 18.11
CA ALA A 5 58.91 -21.51 18.02
C ALA A 5 58.38 -20.75 16.79
N ALA A 6 57.78 -21.47 15.84
CA ALA A 6 57.07 -20.87 14.72
C ALA A 6 55.75 -20.27 15.23
N LEU A 7 55.68 -18.93 15.33
CA LEU A 7 54.43 -18.21 15.53
C LEU A 7 53.60 -18.31 14.24
N MET A 8 52.58 -19.16 14.28
CA MET A 8 51.55 -19.26 13.26
C MET A 8 50.62 -18.05 13.41
N SER A 9 50.87 -16.99 12.64
CA SER A 9 50.04 -15.78 12.62
C SER A 9 48.74 -16.07 11.89
N PHE A 10 47.65 -16.24 12.64
CA PHE A 10 46.30 -16.22 12.08
C PHE A 10 45.94 -14.78 11.69
N LEU A 11 46.05 -14.48 10.40
CA LEU A 11 45.44 -13.29 9.82
C LEU A 11 43.92 -13.48 9.82
N PHE A 12 43.26 -13.01 10.87
CA PHE A 12 41.82 -12.81 10.86
C PHE A 12 41.52 -11.68 9.86
N SER A 13 40.98 -12.02 8.68
CA SER A 13 40.37 -11.00 7.82
C SER A 13 39.09 -10.54 8.53
N SER A 14 39.14 -9.38 9.18
CA SER A 14 37.93 -8.67 9.55
C SER A 14 37.20 -8.31 8.26
N ALA A 15 36.13 -9.07 7.96
CA ALA A 15 35.18 -8.64 6.95
C ALA A 15 34.73 -7.21 7.31
N PRO A 16 34.63 -6.29 6.35
CA PRO A 16 34.18 -4.94 6.63
C PRO A 16 32.83 -5.00 7.35
N ALA A 17 32.75 -4.41 8.54
CA ALA A 17 31.48 -4.25 9.24
C ALA A 17 30.61 -3.32 8.37
N HIS A 18 29.65 -3.91 7.66
CA HIS A 18 28.74 -3.18 6.79
C HIS A 18 27.74 -2.39 7.66
N ALA A 19 27.91 -1.08 7.78
CA ALA A 19 27.01 -0.22 8.57
C ALA A 19 25.80 0.26 7.74
N ASP A 20 25.11 -0.68 7.09
CA ASP A 20 23.95 -0.39 6.22
C ASP A 20 22.79 0.29 6.98
N LEU A 21 21.99 1.10 6.27
CA LEU A 21 20.66 1.54 6.71
C LEU A 21 19.59 0.57 6.20
N LYS A 22 18.77 0.04 7.11
CA LYS A 22 17.65 -0.86 6.85
C LYS A 22 16.34 -0.23 7.26
N LEU A 23 15.30 -0.47 6.47
CA LEU A 23 13.90 -0.23 6.85
C LEU A 23 13.23 -1.57 7.10
N CYS A 24 12.61 -1.74 8.26
CA CYS A 24 11.89 -2.94 8.64
C CYS A 24 10.39 -2.66 8.71
N ASN A 25 9.58 -3.54 8.12
CA ASN A 25 8.14 -3.36 8.03
C ASN A 25 7.41 -4.21 9.08
N ARG A 26 6.97 -3.55 10.15
CA ARG A 26 6.08 -4.09 11.20
C ARG A 26 4.62 -3.68 11.00
N MET A 27 4.28 -3.28 9.78
CA MET A 27 2.91 -3.07 9.36
C MET A 27 2.38 -4.31 8.66
N SER A 28 1.08 -4.46 8.66
CA SER A 28 0.34 -5.49 7.94
C SER A 28 0.03 -5.09 6.48
N TYR A 29 0.79 -4.13 5.95
CA TYR A 29 0.70 -3.65 4.57
C TYR A 29 2.02 -3.96 3.86
N VAL A 30 1.96 -4.37 2.60
CA VAL A 30 3.12 -4.22 1.74
C VAL A 30 3.30 -2.73 1.43
N ILE A 31 4.48 -2.21 1.73
CA ILE A 31 4.81 -0.80 1.55
C ILE A 31 5.85 -0.57 0.45
N GLU A 32 5.79 0.61 -0.14
CA GLU A 32 6.83 1.19 -0.97
C GLU A 32 7.40 2.41 -0.25
N ALA A 33 8.71 2.43 -0.04
CA ALA A 33 9.41 3.51 0.65
C ALA A 33 10.38 4.25 -0.29
N ALA A 34 10.53 5.54 -0.08
CA ALA A 34 11.60 6.35 -0.63
C ALA A 34 12.36 7.02 0.52
N ILE A 35 13.68 7.08 0.39
CA ILE A 35 14.56 7.71 1.38
C ILE A 35 15.16 8.99 0.78
N GLY A 36 15.21 10.04 1.58
CA GLY A 36 15.96 11.25 1.32
C GLY A 36 17.16 11.32 2.26
N ILE A 37 18.34 11.57 1.72
CA ILE A 37 19.57 11.81 2.48
C ILE A 37 19.94 13.28 2.32
N ASP A 38 19.90 14.02 3.42
CA ASP A 38 20.49 15.36 3.51
C ASP A 38 21.93 15.21 4.03
N ASP A 39 22.91 15.64 3.23
CA ASP A 39 24.31 15.80 3.63
C ASP A 39 24.77 17.20 3.23
N LYS A 40 25.00 18.06 4.22
CA LYS A 40 25.37 19.47 4.06
C LYS A 40 24.34 20.23 3.22
N ALA A 41 24.72 20.59 1.99
CA ALA A 41 23.89 21.37 1.07
C ALA A 41 23.24 20.52 -0.03
N ALA A 42 23.45 19.20 -0.02
CA ALA A 42 22.93 18.29 -1.04
C ALA A 42 21.85 17.38 -0.44
N THR A 43 20.70 17.32 -1.12
CA THR A 43 19.63 16.36 -0.81
C THR A 43 19.45 15.41 -1.97
N ALA A 44 19.70 14.13 -1.74
CA ALA A 44 19.43 13.07 -2.70
C ALA A 44 18.26 12.21 -2.25
N THR A 45 17.38 11.81 -3.17
CA THR A 45 16.30 10.85 -2.92
C THR A 45 16.49 9.59 -3.75
N ARG A 46 15.99 8.48 -3.23
CA ARG A 46 15.87 7.23 -4.00
C ARG A 46 14.74 6.36 -3.49
N GLY A 47 14.20 5.54 -4.38
CA GLY A 47 13.06 4.66 -4.15
C GLY A 47 12.75 3.89 -5.45
N TRP A 48 11.62 3.21 -5.59
CA TRP A 48 10.74 2.79 -4.50
C TRP A 48 11.25 1.45 -3.96
N PHE A 49 11.46 1.37 -2.65
CA PHE A 49 11.82 0.14 -1.98
C PHE A 49 10.55 -0.57 -1.55
N ARG A 50 10.23 -1.69 -2.21
CA ARG A 50 9.19 -2.60 -1.72
C ARG A 50 9.66 -3.31 -0.46
N ILE A 51 8.84 -3.30 0.58
CA ILE A 51 9.08 -3.99 1.85
C ILE A 51 7.80 -4.74 2.24
N ASP A 52 7.86 -6.06 2.23
CA ASP A 52 6.72 -6.91 2.62
C ASP A 52 6.61 -6.96 4.16
N PRO A 53 5.42 -7.26 4.72
CA PRO A 53 5.26 -7.40 6.17
C PRO A 53 6.27 -8.39 6.76
N ALA A 54 6.81 -8.05 7.94
CA ALA A 54 7.83 -8.82 8.67
C ALA A 54 9.20 -8.93 7.98
N THR A 55 9.48 -8.06 6.99
CA THR A 55 10.77 -8.06 6.29
C THR A 55 11.53 -6.76 6.49
N CYS A 56 12.85 -6.85 6.42
CA CYS A 56 13.75 -5.70 6.41
C CYS A 56 14.41 -5.55 5.04
N ARG A 57 14.48 -4.32 4.55
CA ARG A 57 15.14 -3.97 3.28
C ARG A 57 16.31 -3.05 3.53
N VAL A 58 17.48 -3.39 2.99
CA VAL A 58 18.62 -2.48 2.93
C VAL A 58 18.29 -1.35 1.98
N VAL A 59 18.22 -0.14 2.51
CA VAL A 59 17.93 1.10 1.77
C VAL A 59 19.12 2.03 1.71
N VAL A 60 20.23 1.79 2.44
CA VAL A 60 21.56 2.35 2.17
C VAL A 60 22.63 1.30 2.44
N GLN A 61 23.56 1.14 1.49
CA GLN A 61 24.71 0.24 1.63
C GLN A 61 25.91 1.02 2.17
N GLY A 62 26.58 0.44 3.15
CA GLY A 62 27.74 1.03 3.81
C GLY A 62 27.38 2.12 4.82
N ALA A 63 28.42 2.65 5.48
CA ALA A 63 28.28 3.66 6.52
C ALA A 63 27.60 4.91 5.98
N LEU A 64 26.53 5.33 6.67
CA LEU A 64 25.78 6.52 6.33
C LEU A 64 26.41 7.76 6.96
N THR A 65 26.83 8.70 6.11
CA THR A 65 27.16 10.07 6.51
C THR A 65 26.03 10.98 6.05
N ALA A 66 25.18 11.40 6.99
CA ALA A 66 24.02 12.25 6.72
C ALA A 66 23.71 13.11 7.94
N ASP A 67 23.31 14.36 7.68
CA ASP A 67 22.80 15.25 8.72
C ASP A 67 21.35 14.87 9.08
N ARG A 68 20.55 14.50 8.08
CA ARG A 68 19.16 14.07 8.26
C ARG A 68 18.83 12.92 7.33
N VAL A 69 18.05 11.97 7.86
CA VAL A 69 17.43 10.90 7.08
C VAL A 69 15.93 11.20 6.99
N LEU A 70 15.43 11.24 5.77
CA LEU A 70 14.06 11.59 5.44
C LEU A 70 13.37 10.36 4.84
N LEU A 71 12.11 10.13 5.15
CA LEU A 71 11.34 8.97 4.70
C LEU A 71 10.00 9.41 4.11
N ASN A 72 9.68 8.91 2.93
CA ASN A 72 8.32 8.82 2.41
C ASN A 72 7.96 7.33 2.29
N ALA A 73 6.75 6.95 2.68
CA ALA A 73 6.26 5.59 2.52
C ALA A 73 4.79 5.58 2.15
N ARG A 74 4.38 4.60 1.35
CA ARG A 74 2.99 4.36 0.96
C ARG A 74 2.69 2.87 0.93
N ALA A 75 1.46 2.50 1.25
CA ALA A 75 0.98 1.13 1.01
C ALA A 75 0.69 0.93 -0.49
N LEU A 76 0.77 -0.31 -0.97
CA LEU A 76 0.36 -0.63 -2.34
C LEU A 76 -1.11 -0.26 -2.58
N GLY A 77 -1.43 0.18 -3.81
CA GLY A 77 -2.79 0.60 -4.16
C GLY A 77 -3.86 -0.47 -3.99
N VAL A 78 -3.49 -1.75 -3.92
CA VAL A 78 -4.41 -2.87 -3.64
C VAL A 78 -5.10 -2.76 -2.28
N TYR A 79 -4.49 -2.04 -1.34
CA TYR A 79 -5.08 -1.76 -0.02
C TYR A 79 -6.03 -0.55 -0.05
N GLY A 80 -6.28 0.03 -1.23
CA GLY A 80 -6.97 1.30 -1.36
C GLY A 80 -6.09 2.47 -0.94
N ALA A 81 -6.66 3.43 -0.22
CA ALA A 81 -5.89 4.60 0.19
C ALA A 81 -4.96 4.27 1.36
N SER A 82 -3.69 4.67 1.23
CA SER A 82 -2.65 4.37 2.20
C SER A 82 -3.06 4.84 3.62
N PRO A 83 -2.91 4.00 4.63
CA PRO A 83 -3.15 4.38 6.03
C PRO A 83 -2.01 5.24 6.61
N ILE A 84 -0.87 5.33 5.92
CA ILE A 84 0.32 6.02 6.40
C ILE A 84 0.09 7.53 6.25
N PRO A 85 0.06 8.30 7.36
CA PRO A 85 -0.11 9.75 7.29
C PRO A 85 1.03 10.37 6.46
N GLN A 86 0.67 11.11 5.41
CA GLN A 86 1.63 11.86 4.57
C GLN A 86 1.91 13.24 5.19
N ASN A 87 2.18 13.28 6.50
CA ASN A 87 2.30 14.51 7.27
C ASN A 87 3.74 15.05 7.28
N GLY A 88 4.55 14.66 6.29
CA GLY A 88 5.92 15.13 6.14
C GLY A 88 5.95 16.64 5.88
N THR A 89 7.00 17.30 6.37
CA THR A 89 7.21 18.74 6.20
C THR A 89 8.22 19.07 5.10
N ASP A 90 9.07 18.10 4.73
CA ASP A 90 10.06 18.26 3.68
C ASP A 90 9.48 17.84 2.33
N THR A 91 9.28 18.79 1.41
CA THR A 91 8.88 18.46 0.03
C THR A 91 10.11 18.12 -0.81
N LEU A 92 10.22 16.87 -1.25
CA LEU A 92 11.30 16.39 -2.13
C LEU A 92 10.74 15.72 -3.38
N CYS A 93 11.60 15.51 -4.36
CA CYS A 93 11.24 14.91 -5.63
C CYS A 93 11.32 13.39 -5.60
N VAL A 94 10.31 12.74 -6.17
CA VAL A 94 10.26 11.30 -6.46
C VAL A 94 9.90 11.07 -7.92
N ALA A 95 10.11 9.85 -8.42
CA ALA A 95 9.61 9.44 -9.73
C ALA A 95 8.56 8.32 -9.58
N GLN A 96 7.91 7.97 -10.69
CA GLN A 96 6.88 6.93 -10.71
C GLN A 96 7.48 5.53 -10.44
N ASP A 97 8.51 5.16 -11.20
CA ASP A 97 9.23 3.89 -11.07
C ASP A 97 10.43 4.02 -10.13
N ASN A 98 11.22 2.95 -9.99
CA ASN A 98 12.47 2.99 -9.23
C ASN A 98 13.41 4.09 -9.75
N PHE A 99 13.97 4.87 -8.83
CA PHE A 99 14.64 6.12 -9.11
C PHE A 99 15.79 6.41 -8.14
N VAL A 100 16.71 7.24 -8.62
CA VAL A 100 17.73 7.93 -7.82
C VAL A 100 17.79 9.37 -8.35
N ILE A 101 17.63 10.36 -7.48
CA ILE A 101 17.63 11.79 -7.81
C ILE A 101 18.64 12.49 -6.90
N ALA A 102 19.73 13.00 -7.47
CA ALA A 102 20.79 13.65 -6.69
C ALA A 102 20.45 15.07 -6.20
N ALA A 103 19.52 15.76 -6.88
CA ALA A 103 19.13 17.14 -6.58
C ALA A 103 17.62 17.20 -6.31
N ALA A 104 17.20 16.64 -5.17
CA ALA A 104 15.80 16.34 -4.91
C ALA A 104 14.96 17.53 -4.39
N ARG A 105 15.55 18.73 -4.27
CA ARG A 105 14.85 19.96 -3.85
C ARG A 105 14.18 20.70 -5.02
N GLN A 106 14.48 20.33 -6.28
CA GLN A 106 13.94 20.99 -7.48
C GLN A 106 13.48 19.94 -8.50
N CYS A 107 12.16 19.74 -8.60
CA CYS A 107 11.61 18.67 -9.43
C CYS A 107 11.66 19.05 -10.92
N ARG A 108 12.11 18.08 -11.73
CA ARG A 108 12.21 18.21 -13.20
C ARG A 108 11.06 17.46 -13.87
N SER A 109 10.97 17.58 -15.20
CA SER A 109 10.00 16.82 -16.00
C SER A 109 10.07 15.32 -15.69
N GLY A 110 8.92 14.71 -15.39
CA GLY A 110 8.81 13.29 -14.99
C GLY A 110 9.04 13.02 -13.49
N GLN A 111 9.34 14.04 -12.69
CA GLN A 111 9.42 13.97 -11.23
C GLN A 111 8.21 14.66 -10.62
N MET A 112 7.80 14.18 -9.44
CA MET A 112 6.69 14.74 -8.68
C MET A 112 7.12 15.10 -7.26
N PRO A 113 6.58 16.19 -6.67
CA PRO A 113 6.81 16.50 -5.27
C PRO A 113 6.11 15.48 -4.37
N ALA A 114 6.79 15.06 -3.30
CA ALA A 114 6.25 14.23 -2.24
C ALA A 114 6.72 14.72 -0.87
N GLN A 115 5.90 14.51 0.16
CA GLN A 115 6.21 14.92 1.53
C GLN A 115 7.05 13.85 2.23
N PHE A 116 8.18 14.24 2.80
CA PHE A 116 9.06 13.38 3.57
C PHE A 116 9.05 13.80 5.05
N THR A 117 9.15 12.80 5.92
CA THR A 117 9.27 12.98 7.36
C THR A 117 10.69 12.63 7.79
N GLN A 118 11.29 13.45 8.64
CA GLN A 118 12.57 13.10 9.24
C GLN A 118 12.43 11.92 10.19
N ILE A 119 13.30 10.93 10.02
CA ILE A 119 13.42 9.76 10.88
C ILE A 119 14.79 9.72 11.54
N THR A 120 14.85 9.07 12.70
CA THR A 120 16.09 8.81 13.42
C THR A 120 16.26 7.30 13.54
N PRO A 121 16.99 6.66 12.60
CA PRO A 121 17.28 5.23 12.68
C PRO A 121 18.08 4.89 13.95
N THR A 122 17.75 3.76 14.56
CA THR A 122 18.46 3.24 15.74
C THR A 122 19.66 2.40 15.29
N LYS A 123 20.81 2.59 15.93
CA LYS A 123 21.99 1.77 15.68
C LYS A 123 21.87 0.44 16.42
N THR A 124 22.05 -0.67 15.73
CA THR A 124 22.06 -2.03 16.28
C THR A 124 23.48 -2.47 16.67
N ASP A 125 23.59 -3.53 17.46
CA ASP A 125 24.88 -4.05 17.97
C ASP A 125 25.83 -4.51 16.86
N ASP A 126 25.27 -4.96 15.73
CA ASP A 126 26.00 -5.34 14.52
C ASP A 126 26.43 -4.13 13.65
N GLY A 127 26.15 -2.91 14.11
CA GLY A 127 26.60 -1.67 13.49
C GLY A 127 25.68 -1.13 12.40
N HIS A 128 24.59 -1.81 12.07
CA HIS A 128 23.58 -1.31 11.14
C HIS A 128 22.75 -0.18 11.76
N LEU A 129 22.14 0.64 10.90
CA LEU A 129 21.09 1.56 11.27
C LEU A 129 19.74 0.94 10.86
N VAL A 130 18.76 0.96 11.74
CA VAL A 130 17.43 0.39 11.48
C VAL A 130 16.35 1.38 11.84
N ALA A 131 15.39 1.59 10.94
CA ALA A 131 14.14 2.26 11.25
C ALA A 131 12.96 1.33 10.98
N TYR A 132 11.97 1.37 11.86
CA TYR A 132 10.78 0.53 11.78
C TYR A 132 9.60 1.35 11.26
N LEU A 133 8.90 0.79 10.27
CA LEU A 133 7.58 1.23 9.85
C LEU A 133 6.58 0.39 10.63
N ALA A 134 5.79 1.03 11.49
CA ALA A 134 4.81 0.39 12.36
C ALA A 134 3.46 1.09 12.24
N GLU A 135 2.39 0.36 12.55
CA GLU A 135 1.04 0.90 12.70
C GLU A 135 0.61 0.89 14.18
N ASP A 136 -0.52 1.52 14.49
CA ASP A 136 -1.00 1.72 15.87
C ASP A 136 -1.20 0.41 16.65
N SER A 137 -1.32 -0.72 15.96
CA SER A 137 -1.43 -2.05 16.58
C SER A 137 -0.10 -2.57 17.16
N GLU A 138 1.03 -1.89 16.89
CA GLU A 138 2.36 -2.19 17.44
C GLU A 138 2.80 -3.66 17.31
N TYR A 139 2.53 -4.26 16.16
CA TYR A 139 2.90 -5.66 15.89
C TYR A 139 4.41 -5.89 16.03
N ASP A 140 4.78 -7.05 16.57
CA ASP A 140 6.11 -7.61 16.34
C ASP A 140 6.25 -8.16 14.91
N ASP A 141 7.42 -8.71 14.57
CA ASP A 141 7.69 -9.19 13.21
C ASP A 141 6.77 -10.38 12.84
N GLU A 142 6.49 -11.30 13.77
CA GLU A 142 5.63 -12.46 13.50
C GLU A 142 4.17 -12.04 13.33
N GLN A 143 3.69 -11.19 14.24
CA GLN A 143 2.35 -10.62 14.20
C GLN A 143 2.13 -9.81 12.92
N ALA A 144 3.10 -8.97 12.51
CA ALA A 144 2.99 -8.17 11.30
C ALA A 144 2.83 -9.07 10.06
N ARG A 145 3.53 -10.21 10.04
CA ARG A 145 3.38 -11.21 8.98
C ARG A 145 1.95 -11.74 8.88
N LEU A 146 1.43 -12.24 10.00
CA LEU A 146 0.10 -12.85 10.05
C LEU A 146 -1.00 -11.81 9.80
N ALA A 147 -0.86 -10.62 10.37
CA ALA A 147 -1.79 -9.51 10.15
C ALA A 147 -1.79 -9.09 8.67
N GLY A 148 -0.64 -9.12 7.99
CA GLY A 148 -0.56 -8.89 6.55
C GLY A 148 -1.34 -9.93 5.73
N ILE A 149 -1.29 -11.19 6.14
CA ILE A 149 -2.05 -12.29 5.52
C ILE A 149 -3.55 -12.08 5.76
N GLN A 150 -3.96 -11.87 7.02
CA GLN A 150 -5.35 -11.60 7.40
C GLN A 150 -5.94 -10.45 6.59
N ARG A 151 -5.21 -9.33 6.45
CA ARG A 151 -5.69 -8.18 5.67
C ARG A 151 -5.92 -8.53 4.20
N LEU A 152 -4.98 -9.22 3.56
CA LEU A 152 -5.14 -9.61 2.15
C LEU A 152 -6.26 -10.64 1.96
N LEU A 153 -6.50 -11.52 2.94
CA LEU A 153 -7.64 -12.42 2.94
C LEU A 153 -8.97 -11.68 3.05
N VAL A 154 -9.07 -10.67 3.93
CA VAL A 154 -10.25 -9.80 4.03
C VAL A 154 -10.49 -9.06 2.71
N ILE A 155 -9.46 -8.49 2.10
CA ILE A 155 -9.56 -7.83 0.77
C ILE A 155 -10.00 -8.83 -0.31
N ALA A 156 -9.57 -10.09 -0.22
CA ALA A 156 -10.01 -11.15 -1.12
C ALA A 156 -11.44 -11.65 -0.84
N GLY A 157 -12.12 -11.12 0.18
CA GLY A 157 -13.50 -11.47 0.55
C GLY A 157 -13.65 -12.66 1.49
N TYR A 158 -12.59 -13.04 2.23
CA TYR A 158 -12.63 -14.11 3.23
C TYR A 158 -12.80 -13.57 4.65
N ASP A 159 -13.50 -14.31 5.52
CA ASP A 159 -13.61 -13.97 6.96
C ASP A 159 -12.31 -14.28 7.70
N ALA A 160 -11.40 -13.31 7.70
CA ALA A 160 -10.14 -13.34 8.46
C ALA A 160 -10.04 -12.17 9.46
N ALA A 161 -11.18 -11.59 9.85
CA ALA A 161 -11.24 -10.54 10.87
C ALA A 161 -11.34 -11.13 12.29
N PRO A 162 -10.80 -10.44 13.31
CA PRO A 162 -10.05 -9.18 13.24
C PRO A 162 -8.64 -9.33 12.64
N ILE A 163 -8.06 -8.22 12.16
CA ILE A 163 -6.66 -8.17 11.73
C ILE A 163 -5.83 -7.91 12.99
N ASP A 164 -5.40 -8.98 13.65
CA ASP A 164 -4.75 -8.94 14.97
C ASP A 164 -3.37 -9.59 14.99
N GLY A 165 -2.95 -10.20 13.89
CA GLY A 165 -1.68 -10.91 13.80
C GLY A 165 -1.64 -12.23 14.56
N VAL A 166 -2.81 -12.76 14.97
CA VAL A 166 -2.92 -14.02 15.71
C VAL A 166 -3.36 -15.15 14.78
N ASP A 167 -2.62 -16.26 14.81
CA ASP A 167 -3.04 -17.45 14.10
C ASP A 167 -4.19 -18.14 14.85
N GLY A 168 -5.31 -18.34 14.16
CA GLY A 168 -6.53 -18.89 14.75
C GLY A 168 -7.40 -19.60 13.72
N PRO A 169 -8.43 -20.34 14.16
CA PRO A 169 -9.24 -21.18 13.27
C PRO A 169 -9.87 -20.43 12.08
N LYS A 170 -10.25 -19.16 12.28
CA LYS A 170 -10.75 -18.29 11.21
C LYS A 170 -9.69 -18.01 10.15
N THR A 171 -8.52 -17.51 10.58
CA THR A 171 -7.37 -17.23 9.71
C THR A 171 -6.97 -18.47 8.91
N GLN A 172 -6.85 -19.63 9.57
CA GLN A 172 -6.48 -20.89 8.93
C GLN A 172 -7.52 -21.36 7.91
N SER A 173 -8.81 -21.26 8.24
CA SER A 173 -9.90 -21.64 7.33
C SER A 173 -9.95 -20.71 6.11
N ALA A 174 -9.82 -19.40 6.32
CA ALA A 174 -9.77 -18.40 5.27
C ALA A 174 -8.56 -18.60 4.35
N LEU A 175 -7.38 -18.81 4.92
CA LEU A 175 -6.15 -19.04 4.17
C LEU A 175 -6.23 -20.31 3.32
N SER A 176 -6.70 -21.42 3.90
CA SER A 176 -6.88 -22.68 3.18
C SER A 176 -7.87 -22.54 2.01
N ALA A 177 -9.00 -21.86 2.24
CA ALA A 177 -9.99 -21.59 1.21
C ALA A 177 -9.45 -20.67 0.11
N PHE A 178 -8.67 -19.64 0.46
CA PHE A 178 -7.99 -18.76 -0.48
C PHE A 178 -7.01 -19.54 -1.36
N LEU A 179 -6.09 -20.30 -0.76
CA LEU A 179 -5.12 -21.10 -1.49
C LEU A 179 -5.79 -22.07 -2.47
N LYS A 180 -6.82 -22.78 -2.00
CA LYS A 180 -7.61 -23.69 -2.84
C LYS A 180 -8.28 -22.98 -4.01
N SER A 181 -8.92 -21.83 -3.77
CA SER A 181 -9.62 -21.07 -4.82
C SER A 181 -8.68 -20.54 -5.91
N ARG A 182 -7.42 -20.26 -5.54
CA ARG A 182 -6.39 -19.72 -6.42
C ARG A 182 -5.46 -20.80 -6.98
N GLY A 183 -5.69 -22.08 -6.66
CA GLY A 183 -4.86 -23.20 -7.11
C GLY A 183 -3.43 -23.16 -6.56
N LEU A 184 -3.24 -22.59 -5.37
CA LEU A 184 -1.94 -22.44 -4.72
C LEU A 184 -1.68 -23.62 -3.75
N ALA A 185 -0.45 -24.11 -3.73
CA ALA A 185 0.00 -25.11 -2.76
C ALA A 185 0.19 -24.49 -1.37
N SER A 186 0.05 -25.28 -0.30
CA SER A 186 0.12 -24.78 1.08
C SER A 186 1.51 -24.38 1.55
N ASP A 187 2.56 -24.95 0.96
CA ASP A 187 3.96 -24.63 1.25
C ASP A 187 4.36 -23.21 0.81
N ILE A 188 3.64 -22.62 -0.14
CA ILE A 188 3.89 -21.25 -0.61
C ILE A 188 3.76 -20.21 0.51
N VAL A 189 3.04 -20.52 1.59
CA VAL A 189 2.88 -19.64 2.76
C VAL A 189 4.23 -19.35 3.42
N GLN A 190 5.22 -20.25 3.32
CA GLN A 190 6.57 -20.03 3.86
C GLN A 190 7.53 -19.41 2.84
N SER A 191 7.08 -19.19 1.60
CA SER A 191 7.91 -18.59 0.56
C SER A 191 8.18 -17.11 0.84
N PRO A 192 9.41 -16.60 0.62
CA PRO A 192 9.71 -15.17 0.65
C PRO A 192 8.84 -14.35 -0.31
N ASN A 193 8.34 -14.97 -1.40
CA ASN A 193 7.51 -14.30 -2.40
C ASN A 193 6.00 -14.43 -2.12
N PHE A 194 5.60 -14.96 -0.95
CA PHE A 194 4.20 -15.23 -0.66
C PHE A 194 3.30 -13.99 -0.78
N PHE A 195 3.76 -12.85 -0.26
CA PHE A 195 3.02 -11.59 -0.38
C PHE A 195 2.89 -11.12 -1.82
N ALA A 196 3.93 -11.26 -2.65
CA ALA A 196 3.81 -10.96 -4.07
C ALA A 196 2.73 -11.84 -4.73
N THR A 197 2.69 -13.13 -4.42
CA THR A 197 1.66 -14.06 -4.90
C THR A 197 0.26 -13.67 -4.43
N MET A 198 0.08 -13.34 -3.15
CA MET A 198 -1.22 -12.91 -2.63
C MET A 198 -1.69 -11.62 -3.31
N ILE A 199 -0.81 -10.64 -3.49
CA ILE A 199 -1.12 -9.37 -4.15
C ILE A 199 -1.58 -9.60 -5.59
N ASP A 200 -0.86 -10.42 -6.36
CA ASP A 200 -1.25 -10.78 -7.73
C ASP A 200 -2.60 -11.53 -7.76
N ALA A 201 -2.80 -12.46 -6.83
CA ALA A 201 -4.04 -13.22 -6.72
C ALA A 201 -5.23 -12.34 -6.33
N VAL A 202 -5.05 -11.36 -5.45
CA VAL A 202 -6.06 -10.36 -5.09
C VAL A 202 -6.34 -9.43 -6.26
N GLN A 203 -5.35 -9.08 -7.08
CA GLN A 203 -5.58 -8.27 -8.30
C GLN A 203 -6.31 -9.03 -9.41
N LYS A 204 -6.60 -10.33 -9.24
CA LYS A 204 -7.47 -11.08 -10.14
C LYS A 204 -8.92 -10.99 -9.67
N PRO A 205 -9.89 -10.94 -10.61
CA PRO A 205 -11.31 -11.08 -10.29
C PRO A 205 -11.56 -12.22 -9.30
N SER A 206 -12.39 -11.95 -8.30
CA SER A 206 -12.79 -12.92 -7.30
C SER A 206 -14.17 -13.48 -7.63
N PRO A 207 -14.44 -14.77 -7.36
CA PRO A 207 -15.79 -15.32 -7.44
C PRO A 207 -16.72 -14.75 -6.35
N SER A 208 -16.19 -14.01 -5.36
CA SER A 208 -16.94 -13.35 -4.29
C SER A 208 -16.60 -11.86 -4.20
N GLY A 209 -17.55 -11.05 -3.72
CA GLY A 209 -17.33 -9.62 -3.50
C GLY A 209 -17.30 -8.77 -4.77
N LEU A 210 -17.14 -7.46 -4.57
CA LEU A 210 -17.02 -6.49 -5.65
C LEU A 210 -15.56 -6.39 -6.10
N THR A 211 -15.32 -6.45 -7.40
CA THR A 211 -14.02 -6.16 -8.02
C THR A 211 -14.18 -5.01 -9.00
N TRP A 212 -13.29 -4.04 -8.94
CA TRP A 212 -13.11 -3.04 -9.99
C TRP A 212 -11.90 -3.41 -10.84
N CYS A 213 -12.03 -3.39 -12.16
CA CYS A 213 -10.91 -3.56 -13.08
C CYS A 213 -10.81 -2.34 -13.99
N ASN A 214 -9.63 -1.72 -14.03
CA ASN A 214 -9.37 -0.58 -14.89
C ASN A 214 -8.78 -1.05 -16.22
N ASP A 215 -9.63 -1.11 -17.25
CA ASP A 215 -9.24 -1.44 -18.62
C ASP A 215 -8.87 -0.18 -19.44
N THR A 216 -8.82 1.00 -18.81
CA THR A 216 -8.43 2.27 -19.46
C THR A 216 -6.92 2.51 -19.37
N PRO A 217 -6.35 3.39 -20.23
CA PRO A 217 -4.96 3.84 -20.09
C PRO A 217 -4.79 4.90 -18.99
N HIS A 218 -5.85 5.31 -18.31
CA HIS A 218 -5.85 6.40 -17.33
C HIS A 218 -5.91 5.86 -15.90
N LYS A 219 -5.42 6.64 -14.94
CA LYS A 219 -5.65 6.37 -13.52
C LYS A 219 -7.14 6.52 -13.23
N VAL A 220 -7.74 5.55 -12.54
CA VAL A 220 -9.13 5.62 -12.11
C VAL A 220 -9.19 5.82 -10.60
N MET A 221 -9.99 6.78 -10.14
CA MET A 221 -10.35 6.96 -8.74
C MET A 221 -11.77 6.46 -8.53
N ALA A 222 -11.95 5.53 -7.59
CA ALA A 222 -13.23 4.89 -7.31
C ALA A 222 -13.70 5.12 -5.86
N ALA A 223 -15.00 4.99 -5.65
CA ALA A 223 -15.64 5.02 -4.35
C ALA A 223 -16.69 3.90 -4.30
N VAL A 224 -16.86 3.32 -3.10
CA VAL A 224 -17.89 2.32 -2.80
C VAL A 224 -18.84 2.88 -1.76
N ALA A 225 -20.09 2.48 -1.79
CA ALA A 225 -20.98 2.66 -0.65
C ALA A 225 -21.72 1.37 -0.33
N THR A 226 -21.97 1.15 0.96
CA THR A 226 -22.69 -0.02 1.46
C THR A 226 -23.90 0.42 2.27
N ASP A 227 -25.04 -0.21 2.02
CA ASP A 227 -26.27 -0.05 2.79
C ASP A 227 -26.57 -1.34 3.54
N ASP A 228 -26.58 -1.28 4.88
CA ASP A 228 -26.94 -2.41 5.75
C ASP A 228 -28.46 -2.46 6.06
N GLY A 229 -29.23 -1.53 5.51
CA GLY A 229 -30.65 -1.31 5.76
C GLY A 229 -30.96 -0.35 6.91
N LYS A 230 -29.94 0.20 7.56
CA LYS A 230 -30.04 1.25 8.58
C LYS A 230 -29.24 2.48 8.17
N VAL A 231 -28.02 2.29 7.69
CA VAL A 231 -27.07 3.34 7.37
C VAL A 231 -26.43 3.06 6.01
N VAL A 232 -26.33 4.11 5.19
CA VAL A 232 -25.54 4.09 3.96
C VAL A 232 -24.18 4.74 4.23
N THR A 233 -23.11 3.95 4.14
CA THR A 233 -21.75 4.43 4.34
C THR A 233 -21.00 4.48 3.02
N SER A 234 -20.52 5.66 2.61
CA SER A 234 -19.67 5.86 1.43
C SER A 234 -18.20 5.99 1.83
N ARG A 235 -17.31 5.33 1.07
CA ARG A 235 -15.86 5.30 1.27
C ARG A 235 -15.12 5.57 -0.03
N GLY A 236 -14.05 6.34 0.03
CA GLY A 236 -13.20 6.67 -1.10
C GLY A 236 -11.99 7.50 -0.67
N TRP A 237 -11.05 7.90 -1.53
CA TRP A 237 -10.90 7.47 -2.92
C TRP A 237 -9.95 6.28 -3.03
N TYR A 238 -10.33 5.30 -3.84
CA TYR A 238 -9.52 4.14 -4.16
C TYR A 238 -8.85 4.36 -5.51
N ARG A 239 -7.52 4.27 -5.55
CA ARG A 239 -6.77 4.38 -6.80
C ARG A 239 -6.68 3.02 -7.49
N ILE A 240 -7.01 2.98 -8.77
CA ILE A 240 -6.88 1.80 -9.62
C ILE A 240 -6.02 2.16 -10.82
N ASP A 241 -4.80 1.64 -10.84
CA ASP A 241 -3.87 1.88 -11.94
C ASP A 241 -4.31 1.18 -13.24
N PRO A 242 -3.89 1.69 -14.41
CA PRO A 242 -4.15 1.05 -15.70
C PRO A 242 -3.82 -0.44 -15.70
N GLY A 243 -4.76 -1.27 -16.18
CA GLY A 243 -4.61 -2.72 -16.26
C GLY A 243 -4.65 -3.46 -14.92
N LYS A 244 -4.96 -2.77 -13.81
CA LYS A 244 -5.07 -3.39 -12.49
C LYS A 244 -6.53 -3.54 -12.07
N CYS A 245 -6.77 -4.54 -11.22
CA CYS A 245 -8.01 -4.67 -10.49
C CYS A 245 -7.80 -4.45 -9.00
N LEU A 246 -8.87 -4.01 -8.34
CA LEU A 246 -8.93 -3.69 -6.92
C LEU A 246 -10.23 -4.22 -6.34
N HIS A 247 -10.17 -4.75 -5.12
CA HIS A 247 -11.36 -5.11 -4.33
C HIS A 247 -11.53 -4.03 -3.26
N PRO A 248 -12.60 -3.22 -3.30
CA PRO A 248 -12.89 -2.31 -2.20
C PRO A 248 -13.20 -3.10 -0.93
N ASP A 249 -12.86 -2.50 0.21
CA ASP A 249 -13.21 -3.03 1.53
C ASP A 249 -14.72 -2.90 1.77
N VAL A 250 -15.45 -3.96 1.40
CA VAL A 250 -16.86 -4.15 1.67
C VAL A 250 -16.97 -5.13 2.83
N SER A 251 -17.17 -4.59 4.03
CA SER A 251 -17.30 -5.36 5.25
C SER A 251 -18.72 -5.94 5.42
N GLY A 252 -18.81 -7.18 5.91
CA GLY A 252 -20.08 -7.82 6.26
C GLY A 252 -20.92 -8.25 5.05
N THR A 253 -22.24 -8.30 5.23
CA THR A 253 -23.21 -8.66 4.19
C THR A 253 -24.18 -7.50 3.94
N PRO A 254 -23.75 -6.44 3.23
CA PRO A 254 -24.62 -5.30 2.97
C PRO A 254 -25.83 -5.73 2.13
N LYS A 255 -26.98 -5.09 2.37
CA LYS A 255 -28.19 -5.29 1.56
C LYS A 255 -28.01 -4.77 0.15
N GLN A 256 -27.30 -3.65 0.01
CA GLN A 256 -27.01 -3.04 -1.28
C GLN A 256 -25.59 -2.48 -1.30
N ILE A 257 -24.92 -2.65 -2.43
CA ILE A 257 -23.62 -2.02 -2.73
C ILE A 257 -23.81 -1.01 -3.86
N TYR A 258 -23.14 0.13 -3.75
CA TYR A 258 -23.07 1.15 -4.79
C TYR A 258 -21.62 1.40 -5.18
N SER A 259 -21.40 1.80 -6.42
CA SER A 259 -20.07 2.12 -6.94
C SER A 259 -20.08 3.40 -7.77
N PHE A 260 -19.02 4.17 -7.63
CA PHE A 260 -18.69 5.28 -8.52
C PHE A 260 -17.21 5.16 -8.90
N ALA A 261 -16.87 5.53 -10.12
CA ALA A 261 -15.48 5.67 -10.54
C ALA A 261 -15.31 6.78 -11.58
N GLU A 262 -14.16 7.44 -11.60
CA GLU A 262 -13.80 8.48 -12.57
C GLU A 262 -12.34 8.35 -13.00
N ALA A 263 -12.08 8.46 -14.30
CA ALA A 263 -10.73 8.53 -14.83
C ALA A 263 -10.16 9.93 -14.63
N VAL A 264 -8.91 10.01 -14.19
CA VAL A 264 -8.23 11.27 -13.85
C VAL A 264 -6.81 11.34 -14.41
N ASP A 265 -6.33 12.55 -14.63
CA ASP A 265 -4.95 12.83 -15.05
C ASP A 265 -3.95 12.78 -13.86
N ASN A 266 -2.70 13.16 -14.13
CA ASN A 266 -1.64 13.20 -13.13
C ASN A 266 -1.88 14.24 -12.03
N ASP A 267 -2.63 15.30 -12.33
CA ASP A 267 -3.02 16.36 -11.39
C ASP A 267 -4.36 16.05 -10.69
N ASN A 268 -4.86 14.81 -10.82
CA ASN A 268 -6.17 14.35 -10.30
C ASN A 268 -7.37 15.10 -10.88
N ARG A 269 -7.25 15.69 -12.07
CA ARG A 269 -8.39 16.29 -12.77
C ARG A 269 -9.09 15.25 -13.61
N ALA A 270 -10.42 15.32 -13.67
CA ALA A 270 -11.24 14.41 -14.47
C ALA A 270 -10.83 14.43 -15.95
N ILE A 271 -10.54 13.25 -16.51
CA ILE A 271 -10.37 13.06 -17.94
C ILE A 271 -11.72 13.28 -18.60
N ARG A 272 -11.77 14.09 -19.68
CA ARG A 272 -13.01 14.38 -20.41
C ARG A 272 -12.96 13.82 -21.82
N ILE A 273 -14.05 13.20 -22.24
CA ILE A 273 -14.28 12.76 -23.63
C ILE A 273 -15.52 13.50 -24.15
N LYS A 274 -15.39 14.26 -25.24
CA LYS A 274 -16.47 15.09 -25.81
C LYS A 274 -17.14 15.96 -24.72
N ASP A 275 -16.31 16.66 -23.95
CA ASP A 275 -16.70 17.55 -22.84
C ASP A 275 -17.47 16.89 -21.69
N LYS A 276 -17.53 15.55 -21.60
CA LYS A 276 -18.09 14.84 -20.46
C LYS A 276 -16.98 14.14 -19.67
N PRO A 277 -16.99 14.17 -18.33
CA PRO A 277 -16.09 13.35 -17.53
C PRO A 277 -16.21 11.88 -17.92
N LEU A 278 -15.07 11.20 -18.05
CA LEU A 278 -15.03 9.75 -18.20
C LEU A 278 -15.25 9.13 -16.82
N ASN A 279 -16.51 8.85 -16.50
CA ASN A 279 -16.91 8.24 -15.24
C ASN A 279 -17.88 7.08 -15.42
N TRP A 280 -17.95 6.24 -14.40
CA TRP A 280 -18.82 5.08 -14.28
C TRP A 280 -19.62 5.25 -12.98
N GLY A 281 -20.76 5.90 -13.12
CA GLY A 281 -21.66 6.24 -12.03
C GLY A 281 -23.12 6.00 -12.43
N GLY A 282 -24.03 6.38 -11.54
CA GLY A 282 -25.47 6.22 -11.71
C GLY A 282 -26.27 7.34 -11.08
N GLY A 283 -27.57 7.13 -10.88
CA GLY A 283 -28.48 8.16 -10.37
C GLY A 283 -28.44 8.37 -8.84
N VAL A 284 -27.83 7.45 -8.08
CA VAL A 284 -27.89 7.47 -6.61
C VAL A 284 -26.91 8.50 -6.06
N GLN A 285 -27.41 9.66 -5.66
CA GLN A 285 -26.57 10.74 -5.12
C GLN A 285 -26.10 10.39 -3.71
N LEU A 286 -24.77 10.27 -3.53
CA LEU A 286 -24.14 10.02 -2.23
C LEU A 286 -23.04 11.04 -1.99
N CYS A 287 -22.81 11.36 -0.72
CA CYS A 287 -21.82 12.34 -0.31
C CYS A 287 -20.40 11.80 -0.45
N THR A 288 -19.52 12.65 -0.97
CA THR A 288 -18.08 12.45 -1.11
C THR A 288 -17.34 13.73 -0.74
N ARG A 289 -16.01 13.70 -0.75
CA ARG A 289 -15.16 14.90 -0.67
C ARG A 289 -13.88 14.67 -1.49
N GLU A 290 -13.08 15.72 -1.66
CA GLU A 290 -11.86 15.65 -2.47
C GLU A 290 -10.78 14.74 -1.87
N SER A 291 -10.58 14.81 -0.56
CA SER A 291 -9.66 13.94 0.18
C SER A 291 -10.29 12.56 0.46
N LYS A 292 -9.47 11.61 0.93
CA LYS A 292 -9.96 10.31 1.42
C LYS A 292 -11.05 10.52 2.49
N PHE A 293 -12.08 9.68 2.47
CA PHE A 293 -13.28 9.84 3.28
C PHE A 293 -13.95 8.52 3.64
N GLU A 294 -14.66 8.57 4.77
CA GLU A 294 -15.72 7.66 5.16
C GLU A 294 -16.87 8.54 5.68
N ILE A 295 -18.06 8.40 5.10
CA ILE A 295 -19.23 9.25 5.41
C ILE A 295 -20.43 8.33 5.59
N ASN A 296 -21.12 8.45 6.73
CA ASN A 296 -22.35 7.69 7.07
C ASN A 296 -23.63 8.55 6.97
N GLU A 297 -23.50 9.87 6.89
CA GLU A 297 -24.58 10.83 6.71
C GLU A 297 -24.62 11.27 5.23
N GLN A 298 -25.59 10.76 4.47
CA GLN A 298 -25.71 11.00 3.02
C GLN A 298 -26.67 12.15 2.66
N GLY A 299 -27.31 12.76 3.66
CA GLY A 299 -28.20 13.91 3.47
C GLY A 299 -27.44 15.24 3.35
N ASP A 300 -27.99 16.17 2.57
CA ASP A 300 -27.56 17.56 2.47
C ASP A 300 -26.04 17.76 2.30
N CYS A 301 -25.42 17.00 1.39
CA CYS A 301 -23.96 16.99 1.19
C CYS A 301 -23.37 18.42 1.10
N ALA A 302 -23.98 19.28 0.28
CA ALA A 302 -23.50 20.64 0.06
C ALA A 302 -23.48 21.49 1.34
N THR A 303 -24.52 21.42 2.17
CA THR A 303 -24.61 22.14 3.45
C THR A 303 -23.52 21.71 4.44
N ARG A 304 -22.98 20.50 4.25
CA ARG A 304 -21.93 19.91 5.09
C ARG A 304 -20.53 20.06 4.48
N GLY A 305 -20.39 20.85 3.42
CA GLY A 305 -19.11 21.05 2.72
C GLY A 305 -18.64 19.80 1.95
N LEU A 306 -19.57 18.92 1.58
CA LEU A 306 -19.34 17.69 0.84
C LEU A 306 -19.86 17.83 -0.60
N ALA A 307 -19.30 17.05 -1.51
CA ALA A 307 -19.80 16.93 -2.88
C ALA A 307 -20.85 15.80 -2.95
N ALA A 308 -21.82 15.92 -3.86
CA ALA A 308 -22.73 14.83 -4.20
C ALA A 308 -22.29 14.23 -5.55
N LEU A 309 -22.04 12.92 -5.56
CA LEU A 309 -21.71 12.18 -6.78
C LEU A 309 -22.73 11.07 -7.01
N GLY A 310 -22.98 10.77 -8.28
CA GLY A 310 -23.96 9.77 -8.70
C GLY A 310 -23.36 8.37 -8.74
N PHE A 311 -23.68 7.52 -7.77
CA PHE A 311 -23.27 6.12 -7.74
C PHE A 311 -24.26 5.24 -8.51
N THR A 312 -23.75 4.14 -9.08
CA THR A 312 -24.58 3.08 -9.65
C THR A 312 -24.79 1.96 -8.64
N THR A 313 -25.96 1.32 -8.69
CA THR A 313 -26.23 0.10 -7.93
C THR A 313 -25.40 -1.06 -8.49
N VAL A 314 -24.81 -1.84 -7.61
CA VAL A 314 -24.07 -3.06 -7.94
C VAL A 314 -24.94 -4.26 -7.58
N ASP A 315 -25.31 -5.04 -8.59
CA ASP A 315 -26.02 -6.30 -8.38
C ASP A 315 -25.03 -7.41 -7.97
N MET A 316 -25.22 -7.91 -6.74
CA MET A 316 -24.43 -8.96 -6.10
C MET A 316 -25.18 -10.30 -6.02
N THR A 317 -26.37 -10.42 -6.63
CA THR A 317 -27.23 -11.61 -6.52
C THR A 317 -26.59 -12.88 -7.09
N SER A 318 -25.67 -12.76 -8.05
CA SER A 318 -24.94 -13.88 -8.65
C SER A 318 -23.62 -14.22 -7.94
N GLY A 319 -23.37 -13.67 -6.74
CA GLY A 319 -22.09 -13.79 -6.04
C GLY A 319 -21.15 -12.63 -6.38
N GLY A 320 -19.88 -12.94 -6.68
CA GLY A 320 -18.87 -11.93 -7.01
C GLY A 320 -19.22 -11.14 -8.26
N LYS A 321 -18.99 -9.82 -8.22
CA LYS A 321 -19.27 -8.90 -9.33
C LYS A 321 -18.00 -8.16 -9.72
N THR A 322 -17.61 -8.30 -10.98
CA THR A 322 -16.53 -7.48 -11.56
C THR A 322 -17.12 -6.34 -12.39
N LEU A 323 -16.80 -5.10 -12.04
CA LEU A 323 -17.07 -3.93 -12.86
C LEU A 323 -15.79 -3.59 -13.64
N ARG A 324 -15.92 -3.52 -14.97
CA ARG A 324 -14.82 -3.18 -15.88
C ARG A 324 -14.98 -1.74 -16.36
N PHE A 325 -14.02 -0.90 -16.05
CA PHE A 325 -13.95 0.48 -16.49
C PHE A 325 -13.19 0.52 -17.82
N ALA A 326 -13.91 0.69 -18.92
CA ALA A 326 -13.36 0.68 -20.27
C ALA A 326 -13.63 2.01 -20.98
N MET A 327 -12.84 2.29 -22.01
CA MET A 327 -13.09 3.42 -22.90
C MET A 327 -14.44 3.24 -23.63
N PRO A 328 -15.23 4.31 -23.83
CA PRO A 328 -16.51 4.27 -24.53
C PRO A 328 -16.38 4.00 -26.03
#